data_AF-A0A7V9M7Y2-F1
#
_entry.id   AF-A0A7V9M7Y2-F1
#
_cell.length_a   1.000
_cell.length_b   1.000
_cell.length_c   1.000
_cell.angle_alpha   90.00
_cell.angle_beta   90.00
_cell.angle_gamma   90.00
#
_symmetry.space_group_name_H-M   'P 1'
#
loop_
_entity.id
_entity.type
_entity.pdbx_description
1 polymer ?
#
loop_
_entity_poly.entity_id
_entity_poly.type
_entity_poly.pdbx_seq_one_letter_code
_entity_poly.pdbx_strand_id
1 'polypeptide(L)'
;MPQEAWSSKRERQYEHIKDSAKQSGKSTKGAKEIAARTVNKERARSGEAKTSSRSSRQDISSGRRGGLRSGTQRPKGQTKEQLYNQAKRLNVKGRSRMNKQQLLAAVNRKK
;
A
#
# COMPACT_ATOMS: atom_id res chain seq x y z
N MET A 1 -13.99 12.99 -5.37
CA MET A 1 -12.85 12.29 -6.00
C MET A 1 -13.21 12.17 -7.47
N PRO A 2 -12.51 12.86 -8.39
CA PRO A 2 -12.88 12.82 -9.80
C PRO A 2 -12.67 11.39 -10.32
N GLN A 3 -13.71 10.81 -10.91
CA GLN A 3 -13.77 9.40 -11.32
C GLN A 3 -13.15 9.14 -12.71
N GLU A 4 -12.89 10.18 -13.51
CA GLU A 4 -12.43 10.09 -14.91
C GLU A 4 -11.07 9.42 -15.14
N ALA A 5 -10.31 9.09 -14.08
CA ALA A 5 -9.00 8.45 -14.22
C ALA A 5 -9.07 6.91 -14.22
N TRP A 6 -10.22 6.29 -13.95
CA TRP A 6 -10.37 4.85 -13.74
C TRP A 6 -11.17 4.20 -14.88
N SER A 7 -10.79 2.99 -15.27
CA SER A 7 -11.62 2.20 -16.19
C SER A 7 -12.84 1.65 -15.46
N SER A 8 -13.90 1.33 -16.21
CA SER A 8 -15.14 0.73 -15.68
C SER A 8 -14.88 -0.51 -14.81
N LYS A 9 -13.85 -1.31 -15.13
CA LYS A 9 -13.40 -2.44 -14.30
C LYS A 9 -12.91 -2.00 -12.93
N ARG A 10 -12.14 -0.91 -12.85
CA ARG A 10 -11.56 -0.38 -11.61
C ARG A 10 -12.59 0.32 -10.74
N GLU A 11 -13.59 0.96 -11.34
CA GLU A 11 -14.72 1.54 -10.63
C GLU A 11 -15.57 0.46 -9.94
N ARG A 12 -15.95 -0.61 -10.66
CA ARG A 12 -16.66 -1.74 -10.06
C ARG A 12 -15.87 -2.37 -8.91
N GLN A 13 -14.56 -2.53 -9.07
CA GLN A 13 -13.69 -3.05 -8.03
C GLN A 13 -13.64 -2.13 -6.80
N TYR A 14 -13.59 -0.81 -7.01
CA TYR A 14 -13.63 0.18 -5.93
C TYR A 14 -14.91 0.05 -5.12
N GLU A 15 -16.06 0.02 -5.79
CA GLU A 15 -17.37 -0.08 -5.14
C GLU A 15 -17.49 -1.38 -4.34
N HIS A 16 -17.11 -2.52 -4.93
CA HIS A 16 -17.12 -3.81 -4.24
C HIS A 16 -16.25 -3.83 -2.97
N ILE A 17 -15.04 -3.25 -3.02
CA ILE A 17 -14.16 -3.19 -1.85
C ILE A 17 -14.70 -2.22 -0.80
N LYS A 18 -15.25 -1.07 -1.23
CA LYS A 18 -15.85 -0.08 -0.34
C LYS A 18 -17.00 -0.71 0.45
N ASP A 19 -17.88 -1.43 -0.21
CA ASP A 19 -19.05 -2.04 0.43
C ASP A 19 -18.66 -3.20 1.34
N SER A 20 -17.72 -4.06 0.91
CA SER A 20 -17.15 -5.11 1.78
C SER A 20 -16.48 -4.53 3.03
N ALA A 21 -15.74 -3.41 2.90
CA ALA A 21 -15.10 -2.75 4.04
C ALA A 21 -16.13 -2.14 5.00
N LYS A 22 -17.24 -1.59 4.50
CA LYS A 22 -18.36 -1.11 5.33
C LYS A 22 -19.04 -2.25 6.07
N GLN A 23 -19.32 -3.37 5.39
CA GLN A 23 -19.89 -4.58 6.01
C GLN A 23 -19.00 -5.12 7.12
N SER A 24 -17.68 -4.98 6.99
CA SER A 24 -16.69 -5.32 8.02
C SER A 24 -16.60 -4.29 9.17
N GLY A 25 -17.53 -3.32 9.25
CA GLY A 25 -17.62 -2.33 10.33
C GLY A 25 -16.73 -1.09 10.15
N LYS A 26 -16.16 -0.83 8.96
CA LYS A 26 -15.39 0.42 8.73
C LYS A 26 -16.31 1.60 8.44
N SER A 27 -15.94 2.77 8.96
CA SER A 27 -16.61 4.02 8.61
C SER A 27 -16.55 4.28 7.10
N THR A 28 -17.55 4.99 6.55
CA THR A 28 -17.60 5.30 5.11
C THR A 28 -16.32 5.97 4.60
N LYS A 29 -15.71 6.86 5.40
CA LYS A 29 -14.44 7.51 5.07
C LYS A 29 -13.30 6.49 5.00
N GLY A 30 -13.18 5.62 6.00
CA GLY A 30 -12.17 4.57 6.02
C GLY A 30 -12.35 3.55 4.89
N ALA A 31 -13.58 3.14 4.61
CA ALA A 31 -13.90 2.22 3.52
C ALA A 31 -13.52 2.79 2.14
N LYS A 32 -13.89 4.06 1.87
CA LYS A 32 -13.50 4.77 0.65
C LYS A 32 -11.99 4.83 0.48
N GLU A 33 -11.26 5.05 1.57
CA GLU A 33 -9.80 5.09 1.57
C GLU A 33 -9.18 3.71 1.28
N ILE A 34 -9.68 2.66 1.94
CA ILE A 34 -9.23 1.27 1.73
C ILE A 34 -9.45 0.87 0.26
N ALA A 35 -10.64 1.15 -0.29
CA ALA A 35 -10.97 0.88 -1.67
C ALA A 35 -10.04 1.62 -2.64
N ALA A 36 -9.83 2.93 -2.43
CA ALA A 36 -8.97 3.74 -3.29
C ALA A 36 -7.52 3.25 -3.27
N ARG A 37 -6.97 2.94 -2.08
CA ARG A 37 -5.61 2.43 -1.95
C ARG A 37 -5.43 1.08 -2.65
N THR A 38 -6.43 0.20 -2.53
CA THR A 38 -6.38 -1.14 -3.14
C THR A 38 -6.41 -1.05 -4.65
N VAL A 39 -7.35 -0.30 -5.22
CA VAL A 39 -7.46 -0.09 -6.68
C VAL A 39 -6.22 0.60 -7.23
N ASN A 40 -5.70 1.64 -6.58
CA ASN A 40 -4.48 2.33 -7.02
C ASN A 40 -3.26 1.39 -7.03
N LYS A 41 -3.14 0.47 -6.07
CA LYS A 41 -2.06 -0.54 -6.07
C LYS A 41 -2.22 -1.50 -7.24
N GLU A 42 -3.43 -1.89 -7.59
CA GLU A 42 -3.67 -2.75 -8.76
C GLU A 42 -3.31 -2.05 -10.06
N ARG A 43 -3.77 -0.80 -10.24
CA ARG A 43 -3.42 0.02 -11.40
C ARG A 43 -1.92 0.21 -11.54
N ALA A 44 -1.22 0.42 -10.43
CA ALA A 44 0.23 0.55 -10.44
C ALA A 44 0.93 -0.76 -10.85
N ARG A 45 0.34 -1.93 -10.59
CA ARG A 45 0.89 -3.24 -11.01
C ARG A 45 0.59 -3.56 -12.46
N SER A 46 -0.60 -3.22 -12.95
CA SER A 46 -1.01 -3.45 -14.34
C SER A 46 -0.48 -2.40 -15.33
N GLY A 47 0.20 -1.35 -14.85
CA GLY A 47 0.71 -0.27 -15.70
C GLY A 47 -0.32 0.81 -16.03
N GLU A 48 -1.55 0.70 -15.52
CA GLU A 48 -2.64 1.67 -15.72
C GLU A 48 -2.47 2.99 -14.95
N ALA A 49 -1.46 3.08 -14.07
CA ALA A 49 -1.20 4.29 -13.26
C ALA A 49 -0.13 5.16 -13.91
N LYS A 50 -0.49 6.44 -14.18
CA LYS A 50 0.42 7.49 -14.71
C LYS A 50 1.74 7.57 -13.93
N THR A 51 1.67 7.45 -12.60
CA THR A 51 2.85 7.40 -11.73
C THR A 51 2.85 6.08 -10.96
N SER A 52 3.99 5.39 -10.95
CA SER A 52 4.16 4.17 -10.16
C SER A 52 5.60 3.99 -9.72
N SER A 53 5.78 3.56 -8.47
CA SER A 53 7.11 3.23 -7.96
C SER A 53 7.50 1.80 -8.35
N ARG A 54 8.81 1.50 -8.43
CA ARG A 54 9.31 0.15 -8.74
C ARG A 54 8.75 -0.90 -7.77
N SER A 55 8.70 -0.58 -6.48
CA SER A 55 8.08 -1.43 -5.46
C SER A 55 6.55 -1.43 -5.49
N SER A 56 5.90 -0.55 -6.24
CA SER A 56 4.46 -0.69 -6.50
C SER A 56 4.21 -1.78 -7.54
N ARG A 57 5.06 -1.88 -8.56
CA ARG A 57 4.98 -2.79 -9.71
C ARG A 57 5.46 -4.22 -9.40
N GLN A 58 6.63 -4.36 -8.79
CA GLN A 58 7.30 -5.66 -8.54
C GLN A 58 6.78 -6.41 -7.31
N ASP A 59 5.92 -5.77 -6.54
CA ASP A 59 5.50 -6.26 -5.24
C ASP A 59 4.19 -7.05 -5.34
N ILE A 60 4.03 -8.04 -4.47
CA ILE A 60 2.90 -8.97 -4.51
C ILE A 60 1.56 -8.26 -4.30
N SER A 61 0.50 -8.83 -4.88
CA SER A 61 -0.87 -8.33 -4.75
C SER A 61 -1.28 -8.14 -3.28
N SER A 62 -2.16 -7.18 -3.02
CA SER A 62 -2.73 -6.95 -1.68
C SER A 62 -3.40 -8.21 -1.13
N GLY A 63 -4.17 -8.92 -1.96
CA GLY A 63 -4.83 -10.19 -1.59
C GLY A 63 -3.84 -11.30 -1.23
N ARG A 64 -2.84 -11.56 -2.08
CA ARG A 64 -1.83 -12.60 -1.82
C ARG A 64 -0.98 -12.27 -0.60
N ARG A 65 -0.65 -10.99 -0.38
CA ARG A 65 0.08 -10.55 0.82
C ARG A 65 -0.71 -10.80 2.09
N GLY A 66 -2.01 -10.52 2.09
CA GLY A 66 -2.90 -10.77 3.22
C GLY A 66 -2.89 -12.24 3.61
N GLY A 67 -3.14 -13.13 2.64
CA GLY A 67 -3.19 -14.58 2.86
C GLY A 67 -1.85 -15.19 3.32
N LEU A 68 -0.71 -14.71 2.81
CA LEU A 68 0.60 -15.21 3.22
C LEU A 68 1.01 -14.82 4.65
N ARG A 69 0.32 -13.85 5.26
CA ARG A 69 0.66 -13.32 6.59
C ARG A 69 -0.37 -13.66 7.66
N SER A 70 -1.63 -13.87 7.28
CA SER A 70 -2.68 -14.31 8.20
C SER A 70 -2.32 -15.66 8.84
N GLY A 71 -2.49 -15.77 10.16
CA GLY A 71 -2.26 -17.03 10.90
C GLY A 71 -0.79 -17.45 11.09
N THR A 72 0.18 -16.65 10.65
CA THR A 72 1.62 -16.99 10.79
C THR A 72 2.30 -16.15 11.86
N GLN A 73 3.33 -16.71 12.52
CA GLN A 73 4.20 -15.99 13.47
C GLN A 73 5.25 -15.09 12.79
N ARG A 74 5.06 -14.76 11.50
CA ARG A 74 5.99 -13.91 10.76
C ARG A 74 6.00 -12.48 11.34
N PRO A 75 7.15 -11.78 11.28
CA PRO A 75 7.26 -10.41 11.77
C PRO A 75 6.18 -9.50 11.16
N LYS A 76 5.29 -9.01 12.02
CA LYS A 76 4.23 -8.07 11.65
C LYS A 76 4.83 -6.68 11.37
N GLY A 77 4.10 -5.84 10.63
CA GLY A 77 4.52 -4.48 10.28
C GLY A 77 5.22 -4.33 8.92
N GLN A 78 5.85 -3.16 8.74
CA GLN A 78 6.46 -2.74 7.47
C GLN A 78 7.69 -3.60 7.12
N THR A 79 7.92 -3.85 5.82
CA THR A 79 9.11 -4.55 5.32
C THR A 79 10.33 -3.62 5.29
N LYS A 80 11.55 -4.19 5.26
CA LYS A 80 12.78 -3.40 5.09
C LYS A 80 12.72 -2.51 3.84
N GLU A 81 12.20 -3.04 2.74
CA GLU A 81 12.05 -2.29 1.49
C GLU A 81 11.01 -1.15 1.59
N GLN A 82 9.90 -1.38 2.28
CA GLN A 82 8.91 -0.33 2.55
C GLN A 82 9.54 0.80 3.39
N LEU A 83 10.27 0.44 4.44
CA LEU A 83 11.00 1.37 5.28
C LEU A 83 12.10 2.11 4.51
N TYR A 84 12.81 1.43 3.61
CA TYR A 84 13.82 2.04 2.74
C TYR A 84 13.19 3.07 1.81
N ASN A 85 12.05 2.76 1.19
CA ASN A 85 11.34 3.68 0.31
C ASN A 85 10.77 4.88 1.09
N GLN A 86 10.29 4.67 2.30
CA GLN A 86 9.84 5.75 3.18
C GLN A 86 11.01 6.65 3.61
N ALA A 87 12.13 6.05 4.02
CA ALA A 87 13.37 6.76 4.32
C ALA A 87 13.90 7.54 3.11
N LYS A 88 13.76 7.00 1.89
CA LYS A 88 14.08 7.71 0.63
C LYS A 88 13.19 8.95 0.45
N ARG A 89 11.88 8.83 0.67
CA ARG A 89 10.95 9.98 0.57
C ARG A 89 11.20 11.05 1.61
N LEU A 90 11.63 10.65 2.81
CA LEU A 90 11.96 11.54 3.92
C LEU A 90 13.42 12.05 3.88
N ASN A 91 14.15 11.81 2.78
CA ASN A 91 15.54 12.22 2.59
C ASN A 91 16.49 11.80 3.74
N VAL A 92 16.27 10.62 4.32
CA VAL A 92 17.15 10.06 5.37
C VAL A 92 18.52 9.76 4.77
N LYS A 93 19.55 10.43 5.29
CA LYS A 93 20.96 10.16 4.95
C LYS A 93 21.39 8.80 5.49
N GLY A 94 22.26 8.09 4.78
CA GLY A 94 22.75 6.77 5.19
C GLY A 94 21.74 5.61 5.09
N ARG A 95 20.51 5.86 4.61
CA ARG A 95 19.43 4.85 4.48
C ARG A 95 19.84 3.55 3.77
N SER A 96 20.79 3.59 2.84
CA SER A 96 21.29 2.39 2.13
C SER A 96 22.09 1.45 3.01
N ARG A 97 22.72 1.95 4.07
CA ARG A 97 23.51 1.16 5.02
C ARG A 97 22.70 0.69 6.22
N MET A 98 21.46 1.15 6.38
CA MET A 98 20.64 0.86 7.55
C MET A 98 19.96 -0.52 7.47
N ASN A 99 19.95 -1.23 8.61
CA ASN A 99 19.14 -2.43 8.78
C ASN A 99 17.64 -2.09 8.99
N LYS A 100 16.78 -3.10 9.09
CA LYS A 100 15.32 -2.88 9.22
C LYS A 100 14.95 -2.02 10.44
N GLN A 101 15.57 -2.29 11.59
CA GLN A 101 15.29 -1.56 12.85
C GLN A 101 15.79 -0.11 12.78
N GLN A 102 16.98 0.09 12.23
CA GLN A 102 17.55 1.42 12.02
C GLN A 102 16.71 2.25 11.04
N LEU A 103 16.23 1.64 9.95
CA LEU A 103 15.31 2.31 9.01
C LEU A 103 14.00 2.69 9.68
N LEU A 104 13.42 1.80 10.50
CA LEU A 104 12.20 2.10 11.26
C LEU A 104 12.41 3.28 12.20
N ALA A 105 13.48 3.26 13.00
CA ALA A 105 13.81 4.34 13.91
C ALA A 105 14.11 5.66 13.18
N ALA A 106 14.81 5.62 12.05
CA ALA A 106 15.11 6.81 11.26
C ALA A 106 13.86 7.41 10.60
N VAL A 107 12.97 6.57 10.09
CA VAL A 107 11.67 6.99 9.54
C VAL A 107 10.81 7.62 10.63
N ASN A 108 10.72 6.99 11.79
CA ASN A 108 9.91 7.51 12.91
C ASN A 108 10.44 8.86 13.43
N ARG A 109 11.76 9.07 13.44
CA ARG A 109 12.37 10.37 13.83
C ARG A 109 12.13 11.50 12.83
N LYS A 110 11.76 11.19 11.58
CA LYS A 110 11.52 12.17 10.51
C LYS A 110 10.02 12.43 10.26
N LYS A 111 9.16 11.67 10.91
CA LYS A 111 7.71 11.75 10.81
C LYS A 111 7.19 12.66 11.91
#